data_AF-A0A7S1FGM7-F1
#
_entry.id   AF-A0A7S1FGM7-F1
#
_cell.length_a   1.000
_cell.length_b   1.000
_cell.length_c   1.000
_cell.angle_alpha   90.00
_cell.angle_beta   90.00
_cell.angle_gamma   90.00
#
_symmetry.space_group_name_H-M   'P 1'
#
loop_
_entity.id
_entity.type
_entity.pdbx_description
1 polymer ?
#
loop_
_entity_poly.entity_id
_entity_poly.type
_entity_poly.pdbx_seq_one_letter_code
_entity_poly.pdbx_strand_id
1 'polypeptide(L)'
;RIWAGVHSFPSNGRRELMAGHRVLGPPRKIRFGGDLVEGADGAVTRIQAFKRVFTTTKVQAMRNAVTSFYSRYPNQSWKNIVSVGDAWFEHNAVRQVAQERPAHTSGKLCRTKVVKLVSGPAIELVEKEVQLLTLLMLKIVEKDGDVYIDFDDEETSFDKMVHEF
;
A
#
# COMPACT_ATOMS: atom_id res chain seq x y z
N ARG A 1 -12.42 2.57 -19.30
CA ARG A 1 -13.80 2.73 -18.78
C ARG A 1 -14.22 1.37 -18.25
N ILE A 2 -14.43 1.22 -16.93
CA ILE A 2 -14.96 -0.02 -16.34
C ILE A 2 -16.17 0.36 -15.49
N TRP A 3 -17.24 -0.37 -15.73
CA TRP A 3 -18.59 -0.22 -15.20
C TRP A 3 -18.72 -1.13 -13.97
N ALA A 4 -19.32 -0.65 -12.89
CA ALA A 4 -19.81 -1.51 -11.81
C ALA A 4 -21.11 -0.87 -11.28
N GLY A 5 -22.24 -1.40 -11.75
CA GLY A 5 -23.56 -1.03 -11.26
C GLY A 5 -23.81 -1.64 -9.88
N VAL A 6 -24.37 -0.84 -8.98
CA VAL A 6 -24.97 -1.33 -7.73
C VAL A 6 -26.39 -0.76 -7.68
N HIS A 7 -27.37 -1.64 -7.56
CA HIS A 7 -28.79 -1.30 -7.45
C HIS A 7 -29.07 -0.46 -6.20
N SER A 8 -29.79 0.65 -6.40
CA SER A 8 -30.27 1.54 -5.36
C SER A 8 -31.66 1.12 -4.87
N PHE A 9 -31.86 1.06 -3.55
CA PHE A 9 -33.17 1.25 -2.92
C PHE A 9 -33.17 2.60 -2.16
N PRO A 10 -34.24 3.41 -2.25
CA PRO A 10 -34.26 4.75 -1.68
C PRO A 10 -34.90 4.77 -0.29
N SER A 11 -34.33 5.54 0.63
CA SER A 11 -35.13 6.18 1.68
C SER A 11 -34.49 7.49 2.14
N ASN A 12 -35.28 8.53 1.97
CA ASN A 12 -35.22 9.90 2.50
C ASN A 12 -34.38 10.14 3.76
N GLY A 13 -33.70 11.29 3.78
CA GLY A 13 -33.19 11.89 5.02
C GLY A 13 -32.28 13.08 4.78
N ARG A 14 -32.87 14.24 4.45
CA ARG A 14 -32.22 15.56 4.50
C ARG A 14 -31.53 15.81 5.84
N ARG A 15 -30.30 16.32 5.82
CA ARG A 15 -29.83 17.42 6.70
C ARG A 15 -28.49 17.98 6.21
N GLU A 16 -28.49 19.29 6.01
CA GLU A 16 -27.32 20.14 5.84
C GLU A 16 -26.37 20.01 7.04
N LEU A 17 -25.07 20.01 6.79
CA LEU A 17 -24.06 20.50 7.74
C LEU A 17 -22.89 21.11 6.96
N MET A 18 -22.66 22.39 7.26
CA MET A 18 -21.52 23.22 6.83
C MET A 18 -20.19 22.66 7.37
N ALA A 19 -19.12 22.68 6.55
CA ALA A 19 -17.75 22.63 7.06
C ALA A 19 -16.77 23.30 6.08
N GLY A 20 -15.95 24.19 6.63
CA GLY A 20 -15.18 25.19 5.91
C GLY A 20 -14.07 24.68 4.99
N HIS A 21 -13.84 25.48 3.95
CA HIS A 21 -12.66 25.41 3.10
C HIS A 21 -11.39 25.58 3.94
N ARG A 22 -10.61 24.51 4.11
CA ARG A 22 -9.24 24.60 4.60
C ARG A 22 -8.32 24.64 3.39
N VAL A 23 -7.85 25.84 3.05
CA VAL A 23 -6.85 26.08 2.00
C VAL A 23 -5.57 25.34 2.40
N LEU A 24 -5.15 24.36 1.57
CA LEU A 24 -3.85 23.72 1.70
C LEU A 24 -2.78 24.74 1.33
N GLY A 25 -2.05 25.25 2.33
CA GLY A 25 -0.87 26.07 2.10
C GLY A 25 0.23 25.29 1.36
N PRO A 26 1.16 25.99 0.69
CA PRO A 26 2.22 25.35 -0.08
C PRO A 26 3.12 24.46 0.80
N PRO A 27 3.72 23.40 0.23
CA PRO A 27 4.53 22.46 0.97
C PRO A 27 5.71 23.17 1.64
N ARG A 28 5.86 23.01 2.97
CA ARG A 28 7.00 23.53 3.71
C ARG A 28 8.26 22.81 3.24
N LYS A 29 9.26 23.58 2.80
CA LYS A 29 10.62 23.08 2.54
C LYS A 29 11.17 22.44 3.81
N ILE A 30 11.40 21.14 3.80
CA ILE A 30 12.12 20.42 4.84
C ILE A 30 13.60 20.79 4.66
N ARG A 31 14.18 21.55 5.61
CA ARG A 31 15.63 21.73 5.70
C ARG A 31 16.20 20.54 6.45
N PHE A 32 17.05 19.74 5.80
CA PHE A 32 17.86 18.73 6.47
C PHE A 32 19.15 19.40 6.96
N GLY A 33 19.18 19.76 8.25
CA GLY A 33 20.40 20.04 8.99
C GLY A 33 20.76 18.80 9.79
N GLY A 34 21.95 18.25 9.58
CA GLY A 34 22.45 17.10 10.31
C GLY A 34 23.84 16.74 9.83
N ASP A 35 24.83 17.19 10.59
CA ASP A 35 26.25 16.96 10.36
C ASP A 35 26.55 15.45 10.23
N LEU A 36 27.24 15.11 9.14
CA LEU A 36 27.67 13.75 8.80
C LEU A 36 28.96 13.43 9.56
N VAL A 37 28.88 12.53 10.54
CA VAL A 37 30.07 11.94 11.17
C VAL A 37 30.54 10.79 10.28
N GLU A 38 31.73 10.92 9.69
CA GLU A 38 32.31 9.93 8.76
C GLU A 38 33.07 8.82 9.51
N GLY A 39 32.63 7.58 9.32
CA GLY A 39 33.28 6.34 9.76
C GLY A 39 32.62 5.14 9.07
N ALA A 40 33.16 3.93 9.17
CA ALA A 40 32.56 2.72 8.56
C ALA A 40 31.12 2.45 9.07
N ASP A 41 30.82 2.89 10.30
CA ASP A 41 29.48 2.96 10.89
C ASP A 41 28.55 3.95 10.16
N GLY A 42 29.12 4.94 9.47
CA GLY A 42 28.41 5.96 8.69
C GLY A 42 27.73 5.40 7.44
N ALA A 43 28.28 4.35 6.80
CA ALA A 43 27.63 3.70 5.66
C ALA A 43 26.37 2.93 6.08
N VAL A 44 26.47 2.16 7.17
CA VAL A 44 25.33 1.45 7.78
C VAL A 44 24.27 2.45 8.26
N THR A 45 24.71 3.54 8.90
CA THR A 45 23.84 4.62 9.36
C THR A 45 23.12 5.31 8.19
N ARG A 46 23.82 5.55 7.06
CA ARG A 46 23.20 6.11 5.84
C ARG A 46 22.17 5.17 5.23
N ILE A 47 22.47 3.88 5.10
CA ILE A 47 21.52 2.89 4.56
C ILE A 47 20.27 2.81 5.45
N GLN A 48 20.44 2.80 6.77
CA GLN A 48 19.32 2.79 7.71
C GLN A 48 18.51 4.09 7.67
N ALA A 49 19.17 5.25 7.64
CA ALA A 49 18.52 6.54 7.52
C ALA A 49 17.74 6.65 6.20
N PHE A 50 18.34 6.21 5.09
CA PHE A 50 17.69 6.14 3.78
C PHE A 50 16.46 5.24 3.83
N LYS A 51 16.59 4.00 4.33
CA LYS A 51 15.45 3.08 4.50
C LYS A 51 14.31 3.73 5.31
N ARG A 52 14.62 4.43 6.40
CA ARG A 52 13.61 5.14 7.21
C ARG A 52 12.90 6.25 6.43
N VAL A 53 13.66 7.12 5.76
CA VAL A 53 13.10 8.25 4.99
C VAL A 53 12.20 7.77 3.85
N PHE A 54 12.61 6.72 3.14
CA PHE A 54 11.79 6.14 2.07
C PHE A 54 10.55 5.44 2.60
N THR A 55 10.68 4.70 3.72
CA THR A 55 9.54 4.07 4.38
C THR A 55 8.52 5.11 4.82
N THR A 56 8.92 6.18 5.52
CA THR A 56 7.99 7.22 5.98
C THR A 56 7.31 7.96 4.83
N THR A 57 8.05 8.23 3.75
CA THR A 57 7.50 8.86 2.55
C THR A 57 6.48 7.95 1.87
N LYS A 58 6.79 6.66 1.72
CA LYS A 58 5.88 5.65 1.15
C LYS A 58 4.64 5.45 2.02
N VAL A 59 4.81 5.37 3.34
CA VAL A 59 3.70 5.31 4.31
C VAL A 59 2.76 6.50 4.11
N GLN A 60 3.29 7.72 4.03
CA GLN A 60 2.46 8.91 3.84
C GLN A 60 1.71 8.87 2.50
N ALA A 61 2.40 8.50 1.41
CA ALA A 61 1.79 8.39 0.09
C ALA A 61 0.69 7.32 0.04
N MET A 62 0.98 6.13 0.56
CA MET A 62 0.02 5.02 0.67
C MET A 62 -1.17 5.41 1.55
N ARG A 63 -0.94 6.04 2.70
CA ARG A 63 -2.02 6.50 3.60
C ARG A 63 -2.95 7.47 2.87
N ASN A 64 -2.40 8.43 2.13
CA ASN A 64 -3.20 9.40 1.37
C ASN A 64 -4.03 8.69 0.28
N ALA A 65 -3.43 7.77 -0.47
CA ALA A 65 -4.11 7.04 -1.54
C ALA A 65 -5.26 6.16 -0.99
N VAL A 66 -4.98 5.37 0.05
CA VAL A 66 -5.97 4.46 0.67
C VAL A 66 -7.08 5.27 1.34
N THR A 67 -6.75 6.33 2.08
CA THR A 67 -7.75 7.22 2.71
C THR A 67 -8.63 7.88 1.66
N SER A 68 -8.06 8.39 0.58
CA SER A 68 -8.83 9.00 -0.52
C SER A 68 -9.78 8.00 -1.18
N PHE A 69 -9.35 6.75 -1.36
CA PHE A 69 -10.21 5.71 -1.94
C PHE A 69 -11.38 5.33 -1.02
N TYR A 70 -11.09 5.10 0.26
CA TYR A 70 -12.08 4.62 1.24
C TYR A 70 -12.90 5.73 1.92
N SER A 71 -12.65 7.00 1.61
CA SER A 71 -13.47 8.13 2.09
C SER A 71 -14.60 8.51 1.13
N ARG A 72 -14.70 7.83 -0.02
CA ARG A 72 -15.71 8.14 -1.05
C ARG A 72 -17.14 7.89 -0.59
N TYR A 73 -17.33 6.95 0.35
CA TYR A 73 -18.64 6.61 0.88
C TYR A 73 -18.65 6.65 2.41
N PRO A 74 -19.73 7.13 3.04
CA PRO A 74 -19.85 7.15 4.49
C PRO A 74 -19.79 5.72 5.06
N ASN A 75 -19.13 5.57 6.22
CA ASN A 75 -18.99 4.31 6.95
C ASN A 75 -18.24 3.18 6.23
N GLN A 76 -17.56 3.48 5.12
CA GLN A 76 -16.75 2.51 4.40
C GLN A 76 -15.56 2.06 5.26
N SER A 77 -15.33 0.75 5.33
CA SER A 77 -14.19 0.18 6.02
C SER A 77 -13.13 -0.29 5.05
N TRP A 78 -11.88 -0.25 5.49
CA TRP A 78 -10.75 -0.77 4.73
C TRP A 78 -10.81 -2.30 4.79
N LYS A 79 -11.13 -2.94 3.67
CA LYS A 79 -11.31 -4.41 3.61
C LYS A 79 -10.02 -5.10 3.18
N ASN A 80 -9.48 -4.66 2.05
CA ASN A 80 -8.27 -5.17 1.42
C ASN A 80 -7.37 -3.99 1.02
N ILE A 81 -6.07 -4.12 1.29
CA ILE A 81 -5.04 -3.25 0.73
C ILE A 81 -4.05 -4.16 0.01
N VAL A 82 -3.90 -3.96 -1.29
CA VAL A 82 -2.93 -4.67 -2.12
C VAL A 82 -1.78 -3.72 -2.43
N SER A 83 -0.57 -4.10 -2.04
CA SER A 83 0.68 -3.42 -2.37
C SER A 83 1.46 -4.29 -3.33
N VAL A 84 1.88 -3.71 -4.45
CA VAL A 84 2.74 -4.34 -5.45
C VAL A 84 3.94 -3.44 -5.66
N GLY A 85 5.14 -4.00 -5.57
CA GLY A 85 6.36 -3.27 -5.88
C GLY A 85 7.62 -4.09 -5.60
N ASP A 86 8.77 -3.57 -5.95
CA ASP A 86 10.07 -4.27 -5.92
C ASP A 86 10.79 -4.12 -4.56
N ALA A 87 10.36 -3.17 -3.73
CA ALA A 87 11.11 -2.77 -2.56
C ALA A 87 10.54 -3.29 -1.23
N TRP A 88 11.40 -3.87 -0.39
CA TRP A 88 11.01 -4.44 0.89
C TRP A 88 10.44 -3.42 1.90
N PHE A 89 10.79 -2.13 1.77
CA PHE A 89 10.23 -1.10 2.64
C PHE A 89 8.75 -0.82 2.39
N GLU A 90 8.22 -1.17 1.21
CA GLU A 90 6.80 -1.02 0.87
C GLU A 90 5.93 -2.00 1.67
N HIS A 91 6.47 -3.19 1.97
CA HIS A 91 5.84 -4.18 2.82
C HIS A 91 5.59 -3.64 4.24
N ASN A 92 6.61 -3.04 4.86
CA ASN A 92 6.44 -2.44 6.19
C ASN A 92 5.50 -1.23 6.13
N ALA A 93 5.59 -0.45 5.05
CA ALA A 93 4.76 0.72 4.87
C ALA A 93 3.26 0.36 4.84
N VAL A 94 2.87 -0.68 4.08
CA VAL A 94 1.46 -1.05 3.97
C VAL A 94 0.89 -1.60 5.28
N ARG A 95 1.67 -2.37 6.05
CA ARG A 95 1.26 -2.85 7.38
C ARG A 95 1.04 -1.69 8.34
N GLN A 96 1.95 -0.72 8.34
CA GLN A 96 1.81 0.49 9.16
C GLN A 96 0.56 1.28 8.76
N VAL A 97 0.31 1.46 7.47
CA VAL A 97 -0.91 2.14 6.97
C VAL A 97 -2.18 1.42 7.41
N ALA A 98 -2.20 0.09 7.36
CA ALA A 98 -3.36 -0.70 7.81
C ALA A 98 -3.62 -0.61 9.32
N GLN A 99 -2.55 -0.48 10.13
CA GLN A 99 -2.62 -0.31 11.59
C GLN A 99 -3.10 1.09 11.98
N GLU A 100 -2.66 2.12 11.26
CA GLU A 100 -3.00 3.52 11.49
C GLU A 100 -4.33 3.94 10.84
N ARG A 101 -5.17 2.96 10.45
CA ARG A 101 -6.48 3.23 9.84
C ARG A 101 -7.39 4.04 10.78
N PRO A 102 -8.35 4.81 10.25
CA PRO A 102 -9.25 5.61 11.07
C PRO A 102 -9.94 4.80 12.17
N ALA A 103 -10.08 5.39 13.37
CA ALA A 103 -10.60 4.71 14.56
C ALA A 103 -11.98 4.05 14.36
N HIS A 104 -12.87 4.66 13.55
CA HIS A 104 -14.18 4.08 13.24
C HIS A 104 -14.12 2.77 12.41
N THR A 105 -12.95 2.43 11.88
CA THR A 105 -12.68 1.19 11.12
C THR A 105 -11.73 0.23 11.84
N SER A 106 -11.17 0.61 13.00
CA SER A 106 -10.16 -0.20 13.70
C SER A 106 -10.69 -1.56 14.15
N GLY A 107 -11.96 -1.66 14.53
CA GLY A 107 -12.62 -2.92 14.91
C GLY A 107 -12.98 -3.85 13.74
N LYS A 108 -12.74 -3.44 12.49
CA LYS A 108 -13.04 -4.25 11.29
C LYS A 108 -11.76 -4.83 10.72
N LEU A 109 -11.84 -6.06 10.20
CA LEU A 109 -10.71 -6.73 9.56
C LEU A 109 -10.28 -6.00 8.28
N CYS A 110 -8.98 -5.70 8.18
CA CYS A 110 -8.33 -5.15 7.00
C CYS A 110 -7.19 -6.10 6.60
N ARG A 111 -7.34 -6.80 5.48
CA ARG A 111 -6.32 -7.72 4.99
C ARG A 111 -5.27 -6.98 4.18
N THR A 112 -4.03 -7.34 4.40
CA THR A 112 -2.86 -6.77 3.74
C THR A 112 -2.30 -7.81 2.79
N LYS A 113 -2.24 -7.46 1.51
CA LYS A 113 -1.74 -8.31 0.43
C LYS A 113 -0.50 -7.65 -0.14
N VAL A 114 0.62 -8.35 -0.12
CA VAL A 114 1.90 -7.83 -0.58
C VAL A 114 2.43 -8.74 -1.65
N VAL A 115 2.72 -8.16 -2.79
CA VAL A 115 3.45 -8.82 -3.88
C VAL A 115 4.76 -8.05 -4.06
N LYS A 116 5.86 -8.68 -3.69
CA LYS A 116 7.20 -8.18 -3.90
C LYS A 116 7.69 -8.70 -5.26
N LEU A 117 7.96 -7.77 -6.18
CA LEU A 117 8.55 -8.06 -7.49
C LEU A 117 10.06 -8.21 -7.36
N VAL A 118 10.68 -8.79 -8.38
CA VAL A 118 12.12 -8.97 -8.49
C VAL A 118 12.82 -7.62 -8.49
N SER A 119 13.93 -7.53 -7.76
CA SER A 119 14.71 -6.30 -7.66
C SER A 119 15.68 -6.16 -8.84
N GLY A 120 15.56 -5.10 -9.63
CA GLY A 120 16.40 -4.88 -10.82
C GLY A 120 16.22 -5.92 -11.94
N PRO A 121 14.99 -6.24 -12.36
CA PRO A 121 14.72 -7.29 -13.33
C PRO A 121 15.15 -6.91 -14.75
N ALA A 122 15.48 -7.90 -15.57
CA ALA A 122 15.57 -7.74 -17.02
C ALA A 122 14.17 -7.47 -17.61
N ILE A 123 14.10 -6.83 -18.78
CA ILE A 123 12.82 -6.42 -19.39
C ILE A 123 11.89 -7.62 -19.66
N GLU A 124 12.47 -8.75 -20.07
CA GLU A 124 11.76 -10.00 -20.33
C GLU A 124 11.17 -10.60 -19.05
N LEU A 125 11.81 -10.34 -17.90
CA LEU A 125 11.31 -10.79 -16.61
C LEU A 125 10.15 -9.92 -16.14
N VAL A 126 10.22 -8.60 -16.31
CA VAL A 126 9.13 -7.66 -15.98
C VAL A 126 7.83 -8.07 -16.69
N GLU A 127 7.91 -8.44 -17.97
CA GLU A 127 6.75 -8.90 -18.72
C GLU A 127 6.10 -10.14 -18.07
N LYS A 128 6.92 -11.13 -17.72
CA LYS A 128 6.46 -12.36 -17.07
C LYS A 128 5.84 -12.09 -15.70
N GLU A 129 6.45 -11.22 -14.90
CA GLU A 129 5.95 -10.84 -13.58
C GLU A 129 4.59 -10.14 -13.68
N VAL A 130 4.42 -9.22 -14.63
CA VAL A 130 3.14 -8.52 -14.84
C VAL A 130 2.06 -9.46 -15.35
N GLN A 131 2.40 -10.39 -16.26
CA GLN A 131 1.47 -11.42 -16.74
C GLN A 131 1.01 -12.31 -15.58
N LEU A 132 1.95 -12.79 -14.76
CA LEU A 132 1.65 -13.62 -13.60
C LEU A 132 0.78 -12.89 -12.59
N LEU A 133 1.15 -11.66 -12.25
CA LEU A 133 0.38 -10.81 -11.35
C LEU A 133 -1.05 -10.61 -11.85
N THR A 134 -1.23 -10.41 -13.15
CA THR A 134 -2.57 -10.24 -13.76
C THR A 134 -3.42 -11.50 -13.59
N LEU A 135 -2.82 -12.69 -13.78
CA LEU A 135 -3.51 -13.98 -13.59
C LEU A 135 -3.87 -14.23 -12.12
N LEU A 136 -2.97 -13.87 -11.19
CA LEU A 136 -3.15 -14.10 -9.76
C LEU A 136 -3.99 -13.03 -9.06
N MET A 137 -4.17 -11.85 -9.67
CA MET A 137 -4.79 -10.70 -9.00
C MET A 137 -6.16 -11.02 -8.40
N LEU A 138 -7.00 -11.74 -9.14
CA LEU A 138 -8.33 -12.12 -8.66
C LEU A 138 -8.22 -13.01 -7.41
N LYS A 139 -7.36 -14.04 -7.46
CA LYS A 139 -7.14 -14.97 -6.35
C LYS A 139 -6.55 -14.28 -5.11
N ILE A 140 -5.60 -13.36 -5.31
CA ILE A 140 -4.99 -12.56 -4.23
C ILE A 140 -6.06 -11.74 -3.51
N VAL A 141 -6.97 -11.11 -4.26
CA VAL A 141 -8.05 -10.28 -3.74
C VAL A 141 -9.12 -11.12 -3.03
N GLU A 142 -9.45 -12.30 -3.56
CA GLU A 142 -10.48 -13.20 -3.03
C GLU A 142 -10.05 -13.91 -1.74
N LYS A 143 -8.75 -14.19 -1.57
CA LYS A 143 -8.23 -14.88 -0.39
C LYS A 143 -8.66 -14.15 0.89
N ASP A 144 -9.30 -14.85 1.82
CA ASP A 144 -9.74 -14.28 3.09
C ASP A 144 -8.63 -14.32 4.16
N GLY A 145 -7.60 -13.49 4.00
CA GLY A 145 -6.45 -13.44 4.89
C GLY A 145 -5.35 -12.54 4.37
N ASP A 146 -4.27 -12.35 5.13
CA ASP A 146 -3.09 -11.66 4.61
C ASP A 146 -2.39 -12.55 3.57
N VAL A 147 -1.75 -11.92 2.57
CA VAL A 147 -1.00 -12.63 1.52
C VAL A 147 0.36 -11.98 1.39
N TYR A 148 1.40 -12.80 1.31
CA TYR A 148 2.76 -12.37 1.05
C TYR A 148 3.32 -13.23 -0.07
N ILE A 149 3.62 -12.59 -1.20
CA ILE A 149 4.23 -13.21 -2.38
C ILE A 149 5.54 -12.47 -2.61
N ASP A 150 6.63 -13.21 -2.81
CA ASP A 150 7.95 -12.66 -3.06
C ASP A 150 8.53 -13.31 -4.31
N PHE A 151 8.68 -12.56 -5.40
CA PHE A 151 9.23 -13.09 -6.64
C PHE A 151 10.76 -13.16 -6.64
N ASP A 152 11.43 -12.53 -5.67
CA ASP A 152 12.88 -12.67 -5.46
C ASP A 152 13.24 -13.98 -4.73
N ASP A 153 12.27 -14.70 -4.18
CA ASP A 153 12.51 -15.91 -3.38
C ASP A 153 12.31 -17.19 -4.20
N GLU A 154 13.37 -17.99 -4.30
CA GLU A 154 13.39 -19.26 -5.03
C GLU A 154 12.42 -20.29 -4.43
N GLU A 155 12.13 -20.19 -3.13
CA GLU A 155 11.17 -21.08 -2.46
C GLU A 155 9.72 -20.76 -2.81
N THR A 156 9.40 -19.54 -3.25
CA THR A 156 8.08 -19.12 -3.74
C THR A 156 7.97 -19.37 -5.25
N SER A 157 8.38 -20.57 -5.69
CA SER A 157 8.32 -20.94 -7.10
C SER A 157 6.90 -20.88 -7.66
N PHE A 158 6.80 -20.63 -8.96
CA PHE A 158 5.54 -20.54 -9.72
C PHE A 158 4.59 -21.71 -9.42
N ASP A 159 5.10 -22.93 -9.37
CA ASP A 159 4.30 -24.13 -9.14
C ASP A 159 3.64 -24.11 -7.76
N LYS A 160 4.35 -23.62 -6.74
CA LYS A 160 3.78 -23.50 -5.40
C LYS A 160 2.69 -22.43 -5.34
N MET A 161 2.89 -21.28 -6.00
CA MET A 161 1.85 -20.24 -6.06
C MET A 161 0.58 -20.71 -6.78
N VAL A 162 0.72 -21.48 -7.86
CA VAL A 162 -0.43 -22.07 -8.57
C VAL A 162 -1.12 -23.16 -7.74
N HIS A 163 -0.40 -23.87 -6.87
CA HIS A 163 -1.00 -24.86 -5.98
C HIS A 163 -1.61 -24.25 -4.70
N GLU A 164 -1.10 -23.12 -4.22
CA GLU A 164 -1.60 -22.44 -3.02
C GLU A 164 -2.88 -21.61 -3.28
N PHE A 165 -3.09 -21.18 -4.53
CA PHE A 165 -4.22 -20.35 -4.99
C PHE A 165 -4.91 -20.99 -6.18
#